data_AF-A0A7V2QFT1-F1
#
_entry.id   AF-A0A7V2QFT1-F1
#
_cell.length_a   1.000
_cell.length_b   1.000
_cell.length_c   1.000
_cell.angle_alpha   90.00
_cell.angle_beta   90.00
_cell.angle_gamma   90.00
#
_symmetry.space_group_name_H-M   'P 1'
#
loop_
_entity.id
_entity.type
_entity.pdbx_description
1 polymer ?
#
loop_
_entity_poly.entity_id
_entity_poly.type
_entity_poly.pdbx_seq_one_letter_code
_entity_poly.pdbx_strand_id
1 'polypeptide(L)'
;MFGKLRETPCPLCLCGETAQRLLPKGEKPWALRCRSWGLQVGSPAPAFCCRRTGTATWWTVDALSVHADRDELLRWLGGFTAPPGRTFVIHGEPQASEALCRTLGEWGWEVAVARLGATVEL
;
A
#
# COMPACT_ATOMS: atom_id res chain seq x y z
N MET A 1 -5.72 -26.70 -9.88
CA MET A 1 -4.63 -27.06 -10.83
C MET A 1 -3.50 -26.05 -10.66
N PHE A 2 -2.39 -26.46 -10.04
CA PHE A 2 -1.24 -25.60 -9.72
C PHE A 2 -0.30 -25.46 -10.92
N GLY A 3 0.20 -24.25 -11.16
CA GLY A 3 1.15 -23.96 -12.24
C GLY A 3 2.57 -24.47 -11.91
N LYS A 4 3.35 -24.76 -12.95
CA LYS A 4 4.69 -25.37 -12.84
C LYS A 4 5.61 -24.55 -11.92
N LEU A 5 6.16 -25.23 -10.91
CA LEU A 5 7.29 -24.78 -10.11
C LEU A 5 8.51 -24.60 -11.04
N ARG A 6 9.15 -23.44 -11.03
CA ARG A 6 10.50 -23.28 -11.60
C ARG A 6 11.48 -23.15 -10.44
N GLU A 7 12.41 -24.08 -10.38
CA GLU A 7 13.50 -24.06 -9.43
C GLU A 7 14.57 -23.09 -9.94
N THR A 8 14.84 -22.03 -9.19
CA THR A 8 15.99 -21.16 -9.42
C THR A 8 16.86 -21.20 -8.17
N PRO A 9 18.16 -21.56 -8.26
CA PRO A 9 19.05 -21.57 -7.10
C PRO A 9 19.11 -20.17 -6.49
N CYS A 10 19.06 -20.09 -5.16
CA CYS A 10 19.18 -18.84 -4.44
C CYS A 10 20.64 -18.32 -4.59
N PRO A 11 20.90 -17.18 -5.25
CA PRO A 11 22.28 -16.72 -5.48
C PRO A 11 22.99 -16.23 -4.22
N LEU A 12 22.31 -16.22 -3.06
CA LEU A 12 22.83 -15.69 -1.79
C LEU A 12 23.07 -16.74 -0.71
N CYS A 13 22.69 -18.00 -0.94
CA CYS A 13 22.87 -19.06 0.06
C CYS A 13 23.41 -20.34 -0.58
N LEU A 14 24.63 -20.70 -0.21
CA LEU A 14 25.29 -21.98 -0.50
C LEU A 14 24.62 -23.17 0.24
N CYS A 15 23.35 -23.08 0.63
CA CYS A 15 22.67 -24.11 1.43
C CYS A 15 21.99 -25.22 0.59
N GLY A 16 21.90 -25.07 -0.73
CA GLY A 16 21.37 -26.13 -1.61
C GLY A 16 19.86 -26.40 -1.51
N GLU A 17 19.09 -25.62 -0.74
CA GLU A 17 17.64 -25.80 -0.60
C GLU A 17 16.84 -24.84 -1.51
N THR A 18 15.79 -25.38 -2.14
CA THR A 18 14.91 -24.66 -3.08
C THR A 18 13.93 -23.76 -2.33
N ALA A 19 14.02 -22.44 -2.54
CA ALA A 19 13.05 -21.49 -2.02
C ALA A 19 11.80 -21.45 -2.92
N GLN A 20 10.69 -22.03 -2.47
CA GLN A 20 9.40 -21.88 -3.14
C GLN A 20 8.83 -20.49 -2.84
N ARG A 21 8.92 -19.57 -3.80
CA ARG A 21 8.24 -18.27 -3.73
C ARG A 21 6.81 -18.44 -4.24
N LEU A 22 5.83 -18.45 -3.35
CA LEU A 22 4.43 -18.30 -3.72
C LEU A 22 4.21 -16.85 -4.17
N LEU A 23 4.00 -16.64 -5.47
CA LEU A 23 3.49 -15.38 -5.99
C LEU A 23 1.96 -15.44 -5.95
N PRO A 24 1.27 -14.56 -5.20
CA PRO A 24 -0.19 -14.52 -5.25
C PRO A 24 -0.65 -14.16 -6.67
N LYS A 25 -1.59 -14.93 -7.21
CA LYS A 25 -2.19 -14.65 -8.53
C LYS A 25 -3.14 -13.46 -8.40
N GLY A 26 -2.92 -12.42 -9.20
CA GLY A 26 -3.91 -11.36 -9.45
C GLY A 26 -3.71 -10.02 -8.74
N GLU A 27 -2.62 -9.82 -8.01
CA GLU A 27 -2.37 -8.57 -7.29
C GLU A 27 -1.60 -7.55 -8.14
N LYS A 28 -2.04 -6.28 -8.13
CA LYS A 28 -1.52 -5.22 -9.01
C LYS A 28 -0.12 -4.72 -8.57
N PRO A 29 0.76 -4.28 -9.50
CA PRO A 29 2.20 -4.10 -9.26
C PRO A 29 2.61 -2.89 -8.39
N TRP A 30 1.70 -1.97 -8.08
CA TRP A 30 2.01 -0.70 -7.41
C TRP A 30 2.02 -0.81 -5.88
N ALA A 31 1.54 -1.93 -5.31
CA ALA A 31 1.63 -2.15 -3.87
C ALA A 31 3.11 -2.33 -3.49
N LEU A 32 3.72 -1.27 -2.96
CA LEU A 32 5.03 -1.31 -2.31
C LEU A 32 4.93 -2.22 -1.08
N ARG A 33 5.07 -3.53 -1.29
CA ARG A 33 5.07 -4.51 -0.21
C ARG A 33 6.47 -4.60 0.37
N CYS A 34 6.83 -3.60 1.17
CA CYS A 34 7.96 -3.76 2.07
C CYS A 34 7.70 -4.99 2.96
N ARG A 35 8.77 -5.66 3.41
CA ARG A 35 8.64 -6.89 4.21
C ARG A 35 7.78 -6.69 5.48
N SER A 36 7.79 -5.48 6.03
CA SER A 36 6.98 -5.11 7.20
C SER A 36 5.48 -5.13 6.94
N TRP A 37 5.03 -4.69 5.75
CA TRP A 37 3.61 -4.73 5.40
C TRP A 37 3.07 -6.16 5.36
N GLY A 38 3.87 -7.10 4.84
CA GLY A 38 3.53 -8.53 4.85
C GLY A 38 3.30 -9.07 6.26
N LEU A 39 4.18 -8.72 7.21
CA LEU A 39 4.01 -9.09 8.62
C LEU A 39 2.73 -8.50 9.22
N GLN A 40 2.44 -7.23 8.93
CA GLN A 40 1.26 -6.54 9.43
C GLN A 40 -0.05 -7.20 8.95
N VAL A 41 -0.13 -7.62 7.69
CA VAL A 41 -1.32 -8.28 7.13
C VAL A 41 -1.38 -9.79 7.36
N GLY A 42 -0.49 -10.32 8.21
CA GLY A 42 -0.49 -11.74 8.59
C GLY A 42 0.10 -12.68 7.54
N SER A 43 0.89 -12.17 6.58
CA SER A 43 1.72 -13.05 5.74
C SER A 43 2.71 -13.81 6.63
N PRO A 44 2.99 -15.10 6.34
CA PRO A 44 3.98 -15.85 7.10
C PRO A 44 5.31 -15.09 7.08
N ALA A 45 5.99 -15.06 8.23
CA ALA A 45 7.23 -14.33 8.40
C ALA A 45 8.14 -14.55 7.19
N PRO A 46 8.71 -13.47 6.61
CA PRO A 46 9.56 -13.62 5.44
C PRO A 46 10.64 -14.62 5.81
N ALA A 47 10.80 -15.65 4.98
CA ALA A 47 11.91 -16.57 5.14
C ALA A 47 13.20 -15.76 5.01
N PHE A 48 13.81 -15.41 6.14
CA PHE A 48 15.22 -15.08 6.16
C PHE A 48 15.94 -16.34 5.74
N CYS A 49 16.86 -16.20 4.79
CA CYS A 49 17.53 -17.34 4.19
C CYS A 49 18.04 -18.30 5.28
N CYS A 50 17.60 -19.56 5.18
CA CYS A 50 18.05 -20.74 5.91
C CYS A 50 18.09 -20.73 7.46
N ARG A 51 17.48 -19.77 8.17
CA ARG A 51 17.30 -19.91 9.64
C ARG A 51 16.05 -19.20 10.15
N ARG A 52 15.08 -19.98 10.62
CA ARG A 52 13.94 -19.47 11.40
C ARG A 52 14.40 -19.31 12.85
N THR A 53 14.74 -18.10 13.26
CA THR A 53 15.10 -17.79 14.65
C THR A 53 13.85 -17.44 15.45
N GLY A 54 13.39 -18.36 16.31
CA GLY A 54 12.44 -18.09 17.39
C GLY A 54 11.02 -17.67 16.99
N THR A 55 10.18 -17.46 18.00
CA THR A 55 8.85 -16.84 17.89
C THR A 55 8.94 -15.39 18.37
N ALA A 56 8.37 -14.45 17.61
CA ALA A 56 8.26 -13.06 18.00
C ALA A 56 6.79 -12.62 17.92
N THR A 57 6.37 -11.75 18.81
CA THR A 57 5.08 -11.04 18.75
C THR A 57 5.28 -9.68 18.09
N TRP A 58 4.38 -9.29 17.19
CA TRP A 58 4.36 -7.98 16.58
C TRP A 58 3.04 -7.27 16.89
N TRP A 59 3.10 -5.95 16.98
CA TRP A 59 1.95 -5.09 17.24
C TRP A 59 1.98 -3.93 16.24
N THR A 60 0.81 -3.47 15.83
CA THR A 60 0.65 -2.23 15.06
C THR A 60 0.13 -1.16 15.99
N VAL A 61 0.77 0.01 15.97
CA VAL A 61 0.35 1.20 16.72
C VAL A 61 0.14 2.31 15.70
N ASP A 62 -1.11 2.64 15.40
CA ASP A 62 -1.44 3.58 14.32
C ASP A 62 -1.15 5.05 14.71
N ALA A 63 -1.20 5.37 16.00
CA ALA A 63 -1.09 6.74 16.54
C ALA A 63 0.30 7.40 16.41
N LEU A 64 1.27 6.75 15.75
CA LEU A 64 2.62 7.29 15.52
C LEU A 64 2.86 7.71 14.06
N SER A 65 1.83 7.65 13.22
CA SER A 65 1.89 8.20 11.87
C SER A 65 2.02 9.72 11.90
N VAL A 66 2.86 10.29 11.03
CA VAL A 66 2.94 11.75 10.79
C VAL A 66 1.85 12.24 9.83
N HIS A 67 1.13 11.31 9.18
CA HIS A 67 0.03 11.63 8.28
C HIS A 67 -1.27 11.81 9.05
N ALA A 68 -2.03 12.83 8.66
CA ALA A 68 -3.39 13.02 9.13
C ALA A 68 -4.25 11.80 8.77
N ASP A 69 -5.09 11.37 9.71
CA ASP A 69 -6.10 10.35 9.43
C ASP A 69 -7.24 10.92 8.56
N ARG A 70 -8.20 10.05 8.22
CA ARG A 70 -9.33 10.44 7.38
C ARG A 70 -10.12 11.60 7.98
N ASP A 71 -10.44 11.54 9.27
CA ASP A 71 -11.33 12.49 9.90
C ASP A 71 -10.62 13.82 10.15
N GLU A 72 -9.31 13.79 10.43
CA GLU A 72 -8.45 14.95 10.46
C GLU A 72 -8.36 15.66 9.10
N LEU A 73 -8.20 14.90 8.01
CA LEU A 73 -8.23 15.45 6.64
C LEU A 73 -9.58 16.07 6.31
N LEU A 74 -10.69 15.39 6.60
CA LEU A 74 -12.04 15.91 6.32
C LEU A 74 -12.35 17.14 7.15
N ARG A 75 -11.94 17.16 8.43
CA ARG A 75 -12.06 18.35 9.29
C ARG A 75 -11.28 19.53 8.72
N TRP A 76 -10.06 19.30 8.23
CA TRP A 76 -9.25 20.35 7.61
C TRP A 76 -9.89 20.87 6.30
N LEU A 77 -10.32 19.97 5.42
CA LEU A 77 -10.98 20.31 4.15
C LEU A 77 -12.33 21.01 4.35
N GLY A 78 -13.06 20.67 5.41
CA GLY A 78 -14.32 21.33 5.78
C GLY A 78 -14.15 22.77 6.27
N GLY A 79 -12.90 23.23 6.52
CA GLY A 79 -12.61 24.60 6.91
C GLY A 79 -12.60 25.61 5.75
N PHE A 80 -12.68 25.15 4.51
CA PHE A 80 -12.73 26.03 3.34
C PHE A 80 -14.10 26.67 3.19
N THR A 81 -14.16 27.98 2.93
CA THR A 81 -15.43 28.71 2.76
C THR A 81 -16.15 28.39 1.46
N ALA A 82 -15.40 27.93 0.45
CA ALA A 82 -15.92 27.45 -0.83
C ALA A 82 -15.00 26.34 -1.37
N PRO A 83 -15.53 25.38 -2.16
CA PRO A 83 -14.70 24.39 -2.82
C PRO A 83 -13.62 25.04 -3.69
N PRO A 84 -12.37 24.58 -3.65
CA PRO A 84 -11.35 24.98 -4.62
C PRO A 84 -11.78 24.66 -6.05
N GLY A 85 -11.30 25.46 -7.01
CA GLY A 85 -11.68 25.29 -8.42
C GLY A 85 -11.38 23.91 -8.98
N ARG A 86 -10.22 23.33 -8.65
CA ARG A 86 -9.83 21.94 -9.01
C ARG A 86 -8.97 21.34 -7.92
N THR A 87 -9.25 20.09 -7.54
CA THR A 87 -8.54 19.38 -6.48
C THR A 87 -7.98 18.05 -7.00
N PHE A 88 -6.74 17.74 -6.67
CA PHE A 88 -6.09 16.48 -7.07
C PHE A 88 -5.61 15.70 -5.85
N VAL A 89 -6.12 14.48 -5.68
CA VAL A 89 -5.68 13.56 -4.62
C VAL A 89 -4.45 12.80 -5.10
N ILE A 90 -3.40 12.84 -4.29
CA ILE A 90 -2.10 12.18 -4.53
C ILE A 90 -1.67 11.40 -3.29
N HIS A 91 -0.57 10.66 -3.38
CA HIS A 91 0.09 10.00 -2.25
C HIS A 91 -0.87 9.13 -1.39
N GLY A 92 -1.61 8.23 -2.02
CA GLY A 92 -2.43 7.26 -1.32
C GLY A 92 -2.54 5.96 -2.10
N GLU A 93 -2.96 4.91 -1.42
CA GLU A 93 -3.41 3.70 -2.13
C GLU A 93 -4.62 4.06 -3.02
N PRO A 94 -4.78 3.43 -4.20
CA PRO A 94 -5.86 3.75 -5.13
C PRO A 94 -7.25 3.71 -4.50
N GLN A 95 -7.55 2.69 -3.70
CA GLN A 95 -8.86 2.57 -3.06
C GLN A 95 -9.12 3.70 -2.04
N ALA A 96 -8.10 4.08 -1.26
CA ALA A 96 -8.20 5.18 -0.30
C ALA A 96 -8.35 6.53 -1.02
N SER A 97 -7.56 6.75 -2.08
CA SER A 97 -7.60 7.96 -2.90
C SER A 97 -8.97 8.13 -3.57
N GLU A 98 -9.51 7.05 -4.16
CA GLU A 98 -10.84 7.04 -4.77
C GLU A 98 -11.95 7.30 -3.73
N ALA A 99 -11.83 6.75 -2.52
CA ALA A 99 -12.79 6.98 -1.45
C ALA A 99 -12.80 8.45 -0.98
N LEU A 100 -11.63 9.08 -0.87
CA LEU A 100 -11.54 10.50 -0.54
C LEU A 100 -12.15 11.37 -1.65
N CYS A 101 -11.82 11.09 -2.92
CA CYS A 101 -12.43 11.79 -4.06
C CYS A 101 -13.96 11.67 -4.06
N ARG A 102 -14.53 10.49 -3.78
CA ARG A 102 -15.99 10.33 -3.67
C ARG A 102 -16.58 11.21 -2.59
N THR A 103 -15.98 11.21 -1.39
CA THR A 103 -16.45 12.02 -0.26
C THR A 103 -16.44 13.52 -0.60
N LEU A 104 -15.36 14.01 -1.23
CA LEU A 104 -15.26 15.41 -1.63
C LEU A 104 -16.19 15.77 -2.80
N GLY A 105 -16.42 14.82 -3.72
CA GLY A 105 -17.42 14.96 -4.78
C GLY A 105 -18.84 15.12 -4.23
N GLU A 106 -19.19 14.40 -3.16
CA GLU A 106 -20.46 14.58 -2.44
C GLU A 106 -20.57 15.97 -1.78
N TRP A 107 -19.45 16.62 -1.48
CA TRP A 107 -19.39 18.01 -1.01
C TRP A 107 -19.39 19.04 -2.14
N GLY A 108 -19.50 18.59 -3.40
CA GLY A 108 -19.54 19.46 -4.58
C GLY A 108 -18.17 19.93 -5.08
N TRP A 109 -17.08 19.30 -4.66
CA TRP A 109 -15.73 19.65 -5.13
C TRP A 109 -15.46 19.05 -6.52
N GLU A 110 -14.82 19.82 -7.41
CA GLU A 110 -14.18 19.26 -8.61
C GLU A 110 -12.89 18.56 -8.17
N VAL A 111 -12.93 17.23 -8.09
CA VAL A 111 -11.83 16.43 -7.54
C VAL A 111 -11.52 15.21 -8.40
N ALA A 112 -10.22 14.90 -8.55
CA ALA A 112 -9.76 13.71 -9.25
C ALA A 112 -8.52 13.08 -8.59
N VAL A 113 -8.33 11.77 -8.74
CA VAL A 113 -7.06 11.13 -8.38
C VAL A 113 -6.04 11.47 -9.47
N ALA A 114 -4.88 12.00 -9.09
CA ALA A 114 -3.85 12.35 -10.07
C ALA A 114 -3.29 11.09 -10.73
N ARG A 115 -3.03 11.18 -12.03
CA ARG A 115 -2.35 10.13 -12.79
C ARG A 115 -0.86 10.46 -12.90
N LEU A 116 -0.02 9.45 -12.71
CA LEU A 116 1.43 9.60 -12.87
C LEU A 116 1.75 10.12 -14.29
N GLY A 117 2.50 11.21 -14.37
CA GLY A 117 2.89 11.84 -15.63
C GLY A 117 1.81 12.69 -16.30
N ALA A 118 0.66 12.92 -15.67
CA ALA A 118 -0.34 13.85 -16.18
C ALA A 118 0.10 15.32 -15.96
N THR A 119 -0.19 16.15 -16.95
CA THR A 119 -0.05 17.62 -16.87
C THR A 119 -1.44 18.25 -16.88
N VAL A 120 -1.62 19.30 -16.08
CA VAL A 120 -2.87 20.05 -15.99
C VAL A 120 -2.58 21.54 -16.13
N GLU A 121 -3.42 22.23 -16.89
CA GLU A 121 -3.47 23.69 -16.90
C GLU A 121 -4.38 24.17 -15.75
N LEU A 122 -3.98 25.27 -15.10
CA LEU A 122 -4.63 25.83 -13.91
C LEU A 122 -5.28 27.17 -14.22
#